data_AF-A0A252F435-F1
#
_entry.id   AF-A0A252F435-F1
#
_cell.length_a   1.000
_cell.length_b   1.000
_cell.length_c   1.000
_cell.angle_alpha   90.00
_cell.angle_beta   90.00
_cell.angle_gamma   90.00
#
_symmetry.space_group_name_H-M   'P 1'
#
loop_
_entity.id
_entity.type
_entity.pdbx_description
1 polymer ?
#
loop_
_entity_poly.entity_id
_entity_poly.type
_entity_poly.pdbx_seq_one_letter_code
_entity_poly.pdbx_strand_id
1 'polypeptide(L)'
;MSALVAERMTEEPSMPTPSIAGPVLIQCIWADEATCSGYANLLAASMNPKKRGLVHPAFVAIVGQLDSLDLAFLRTLRDRVTMGVANCYLCKTKKEGGFASRQVEIKSSAVKVISRMTDFLPEDGDYARVQATIDNLIRLQLIEVHMRSEREELTQIQSDVYENIYMLFEQVINKTVEEFRERFPKYHGGQIRLSTGNIMLTALGSRFIRICLP
;
A
#
# COMPACT_ATOMS: atom_id res chain seq x y z
N MET A 1 -39.09 -17.18 -2.36
CA MET A 1 -37.67 -17.35 -1.97
C MET A 1 -36.94 -17.93 -3.17
N SER A 2 -36.04 -17.13 -3.75
CA SER A 2 -35.38 -17.37 -5.04
C SER A 2 -34.50 -18.62 -5.04
N ALA A 3 -34.48 -19.37 -6.14
CA ALA A 3 -33.67 -20.56 -6.37
C ALA A 3 -32.16 -20.38 -6.08
N LEU A 4 -31.66 -19.13 -6.10
CA LEU A 4 -30.31 -18.75 -5.69
C LEU A 4 -30.01 -18.97 -4.19
N VAL A 5 -31.02 -18.98 -3.33
CA VAL A 5 -30.85 -19.22 -1.89
C VAL A 5 -30.67 -20.71 -1.59
N ALA A 6 -31.34 -21.57 -2.36
CA ALA A 6 -31.23 -23.03 -2.22
C ALA A 6 -29.86 -23.54 -2.67
N GLU A 7 -29.30 -22.97 -3.73
CA GLU A 7 -28.00 -23.39 -4.27
C GLU A 7 -26.83 -23.14 -3.29
N ARG A 8 -26.93 -22.11 -2.43
CA ARG A 8 -25.94 -21.80 -1.39
C ARG A 8 -25.96 -22.73 -0.17
N MET A 9 -26.99 -23.58 -0.02
CA MET A 9 -27.16 -24.50 1.13
C MET A 9 -26.84 -25.97 0.81
N THR A 10 -26.31 -26.27 -0.38
CA THR A 10 -26.13 -27.65 -0.86
C THR A 10 -24.84 -28.35 -0.42
N GLU A 11 -23.95 -27.68 0.30
CA GLU A 11 -22.69 -28.28 0.78
C GLU A 11 -22.70 -28.37 2.30
N GLU A 12 -22.65 -29.60 2.83
CA GLU A 12 -22.49 -29.80 4.27
C GLU A 12 -21.18 -29.15 4.74
N PRO A 13 -21.25 -28.22 5.70
CA PRO A 13 -20.05 -27.62 6.27
C PRO A 13 -19.22 -28.72 6.91
N SER A 14 -17.93 -28.75 6.57
CA SER A 14 -17.00 -29.71 7.15
C SER A 14 -16.23 -29.07 8.31
N MET A 15 -15.73 -29.88 9.23
CA MET A 15 -14.99 -29.41 10.41
C MET A 15 -13.86 -28.45 10.00
N PRO A 16 -13.75 -27.27 10.64
CA PRO A 16 -12.66 -26.34 10.35
C PRO A 16 -11.32 -26.95 10.73
N THR A 17 -10.24 -26.52 10.07
CA THR A 17 -8.90 -26.97 10.43
C THR A 17 -8.54 -26.52 11.85
N PRO A 18 -8.08 -27.40 12.75
CA PRO A 18 -7.79 -27.04 14.14
C PRO A 18 -6.77 -25.89 14.29
N SER A 19 -5.81 -25.80 13.36
CA SER A 19 -4.81 -24.72 13.30
C SER A 19 -5.40 -23.34 12.98
N ILE A 20 -6.65 -23.28 12.51
CA ILE A 20 -7.40 -22.06 12.28
C ILE A 20 -8.40 -21.85 13.42
N ALA A 21 -9.24 -22.86 13.68
CA ALA A 21 -10.37 -22.74 14.59
C ALA A 21 -9.96 -22.34 16.02
N GLY A 22 -8.99 -23.03 16.62
CA GLY A 22 -8.55 -22.74 17.99
C GLY A 22 -8.02 -21.31 18.14
N PRO A 23 -7.01 -20.91 17.35
CA PRO A 23 -6.47 -19.56 17.38
C PRO A 23 -7.51 -18.46 17.10
N VAL A 24 -8.40 -18.66 16.11
CA VAL A 24 -9.45 -17.69 15.78
C VAL A 24 -10.39 -17.47 16.97
N LEU A 25 -10.87 -18.53 17.59
CA LEU A 25 -11.80 -18.42 18.73
C LEU A 25 -11.18 -17.66 19.90
N ILE A 26 -9.88 -17.85 20.14
CA ILE A 26 -9.15 -17.11 21.18
C ILE A 26 -9.01 -15.63 20.79
N GLN A 27 -8.57 -15.33 19.56
CA GLN A 27 -8.30 -13.94 19.15
C GLN A 27 -9.57 -13.11 18.96
N CYS A 28 -10.70 -13.73 18.56
CA CYS A 28 -11.99 -13.05 18.44
C CYS A 28 -12.47 -12.42 19.76
N ILE A 29 -12.05 -12.92 20.92
CA ILE A 29 -12.52 -12.44 22.24
C ILE A 29 -12.16 -10.97 22.47
N TRP A 30 -11.01 -10.53 21.93
CA TRP A 30 -10.49 -9.17 22.11
C TRP A 30 -10.48 -8.36 20.80
N ALA A 31 -11.06 -8.91 19.74
CA ALA A 31 -11.08 -8.29 18.43
C ALA A 31 -12.16 -7.19 18.35
N ASP A 32 -11.87 -6.13 17.60
CA ASP A 32 -12.91 -5.20 17.15
C ASP A 32 -13.80 -5.83 16.07
N GLU A 33 -14.86 -5.13 15.67
CA GLU A 33 -15.84 -5.65 14.70
C GLU A 33 -15.20 -5.96 13.33
N ALA A 34 -14.29 -5.11 12.86
CA ALA A 34 -13.63 -5.27 11.57
C ALA A 34 -12.71 -6.51 11.56
N THR A 35 -11.94 -6.70 12.61
CA THR A 35 -11.06 -7.84 12.83
C THR A 35 -11.87 -9.12 13.01
N CYS A 36 -12.95 -9.06 13.80
CA CYS A 36 -13.85 -10.20 14.02
C CYS A 36 -14.51 -10.66 12.71
N SER A 37 -14.90 -9.73 11.84
CA SER A 37 -15.39 -10.06 10.49
C SER A 37 -14.35 -10.84 9.67
N GLY A 38 -13.08 -10.39 9.69
CA GLY A 38 -11.97 -11.09 9.04
C GLY A 38 -11.76 -12.52 9.55
N TYR A 39 -11.87 -12.72 10.87
CA TYR A 39 -11.82 -14.03 11.50
C TYR A 39 -13.00 -14.94 11.16
N ALA A 40 -14.22 -14.39 11.15
CA ALA A 40 -15.42 -15.13 10.78
C ALA A 40 -15.33 -15.62 9.32
N ASN A 41 -14.85 -14.78 8.41
CA ASN A 41 -14.63 -15.14 7.01
C ASN A 41 -13.58 -16.25 6.86
N LEU A 42 -12.47 -16.14 7.60
CA LEU A 42 -11.42 -17.16 7.62
C LEU A 42 -11.94 -18.51 8.13
N LEU A 43 -12.72 -18.50 9.22
CA LEU A 43 -13.30 -19.71 9.78
C LEU A 43 -14.30 -20.35 8.82
N ALA A 44 -15.22 -19.56 8.26
CA ALA A 44 -16.18 -20.02 7.26
C ALA A 44 -15.49 -20.62 6.02
N ALA A 45 -14.43 -19.98 5.52
CA ALA A 45 -13.64 -20.49 4.41
C ALA A 45 -12.92 -21.80 4.75
N SER A 46 -12.49 -22.01 5.99
CA SER A 46 -11.86 -23.26 6.44
C SER A 46 -12.85 -24.45 6.51
N MET A 47 -14.14 -24.16 6.69
CA MET A 47 -15.23 -25.15 6.71
C MET A 47 -15.77 -25.47 5.32
N ASN A 48 -15.52 -24.60 4.34
CA ASN A 48 -15.94 -24.78 2.96
C ASN A 48 -14.90 -25.62 2.17
N PRO A 49 -15.26 -26.82 1.68
CA PRO A 49 -14.32 -27.69 0.95
C PRO A 49 -13.68 -27.03 -0.28
N LYS A 50 -14.41 -26.18 -1.00
CA LYS A 50 -13.91 -25.46 -2.20
C LYS A 50 -12.89 -24.38 -1.85
N LYS A 51 -13.00 -23.76 -0.67
CA LYS A 51 -12.11 -22.68 -0.22
C LYS A 51 -10.98 -23.16 0.70
N ARG A 52 -11.11 -24.32 1.32
CA ARG A 52 -10.14 -24.86 2.29
C ARG A 52 -8.70 -24.87 1.79
N GLY A 53 -8.45 -25.26 0.54
CA GLY A 53 -7.10 -25.28 -0.04
C GLY A 53 -6.46 -23.89 -0.19
N LEU A 54 -7.25 -22.82 -0.17
CA LEU A 54 -6.79 -21.43 -0.26
C LEU A 54 -6.48 -20.83 1.12
N VAL A 55 -7.04 -21.38 2.20
CA VAL A 55 -6.79 -20.95 3.57
C VAL A 55 -5.34 -21.20 3.94
N HIS A 56 -4.73 -20.26 4.67
CA HIS A 56 -3.36 -20.38 5.17
C HIS A 56 -3.32 -20.11 6.68
N PRO A 57 -2.60 -20.91 7.50
CA PRO A 57 -2.52 -20.71 8.95
C PRO A 57 -2.07 -19.29 9.36
N ALA A 58 -1.15 -18.69 8.60
CA ALA A 58 -0.67 -17.33 8.88
C ALA A 58 -1.78 -16.26 8.78
N PHE A 59 -2.90 -16.52 8.11
CA PHE A 59 -4.00 -15.55 7.99
C PHE A 59 -4.60 -15.18 9.33
N VAL A 60 -4.59 -16.08 10.33
CA VAL A 60 -5.03 -15.74 11.69
C VAL A 60 -4.19 -14.59 12.24
N ALA A 61 -2.85 -14.73 12.23
CA ALA A 61 -1.97 -13.71 12.75
C ALA A 61 -1.98 -12.43 11.92
N ILE A 62 -2.20 -12.53 10.61
CA ILE A 62 -2.29 -11.36 9.72
C ILE A 62 -3.56 -10.55 10.05
N VAL A 63 -4.73 -11.18 10.17
CA VAL A 63 -5.99 -10.48 10.49
C VAL A 63 -5.85 -9.64 11.77
N GLY A 64 -5.24 -10.20 12.83
CA GLY A 64 -5.04 -9.47 14.08
C GLY A 64 -3.99 -8.35 14.05
N GLN A 65 -3.27 -8.17 12.93
CA GLN A 65 -2.29 -7.11 12.73
C GLN A 65 -2.78 -6.01 11.76
N LEU A 66 -4.03 -6.07 11.31
CA LEU A 66 -4.62 -5.07 10.43
C LEU A 66 -5.58 -4.18 11.21
N ASP A 67 -5.54 -2.88 10.93
CA ASP A 67 -6.55 -1.94 11.41
C ASP A 67 -7.62 -1.63 10.33
N SER A 68 -8.58 -0.77 10.65
CA SER A 68 -9.64 -0.40 9.71
C SER A 68 -9.12 0.30 8.44
N LEU A 69 -8.01 1.03 8.53
CA LEU A 69 -7.40 1.74 7.42
C LEU A 69 -6.67 0.76 6.47
N ASP A 70 -5.93 -0.20 7.03
CA ASP A 70 -5.32 -1.30 6.29
C ASP A 70 -6.37 -2.06 5.46
N LEU A 71 -7.50 -2.38 6.09
CA LEU A 71 -8.61 -3.08 5.43
C LEU A 71 -9.26 -2.25 4.32
N ALA A 72 -9.46 -0.95 4.55
CA ALA A 72 -10.00 -0.03 3.54
C ALA A 72 -9.04 0.13 2.34
N PHE A 73 -7.74 0.20 2.61
CA PHE A 73 -6.70 0.25 1.58
C PHE A 73 -6.72 -1.03 0.72
N LEU A 74 -6.72 -2.22 1.36
CA LEU A 74 -6.77 -3.49 0.65
C LEU A 74 -8.03 -3.68 -0.20
N ARG A 75 -9.19 -3.21 0.28
CA ARG A 75 -10.45 -3.20 -0.50
C ARG A 75 -10.34 -2.30 -1.73
N THR A 76 -9.78 -1.10 -1.56
CA THR A 76 -9.57 -0.18 -2.68
C THR A 76 -8.62 -0.79 -3.73
N LEU A 77 -7.54 -1.43 -3.27
CA LEU A 77 -6.59 -2.08 -4.16
C LEU A 77 -7.19 -3.28 -4.90
N ARG A 78 -8.04 -4.07 -4.23
CA ARG A 78 -8.79 -5.18 -4.84
C ARG A 78 -9.61 -4.72 -6.05
N ASP A 79 -10.27 -3.57 -5.92
CA ASP A 79 -11.21 -3.08 -6.92
C ASP A 79 -10.48 -2.43 -8.13
N ARG A 80 -9.25 -1.93 -7.92
CA ARG A 80 -8.46 -1.19 -8.93
C ARG A 80 -7.37 -2.02 -9.64
N VAL A 81 -7.09 -3.25 -9.18
CA VAL A 81 -5.97 -4.11 -9.62
C VAL A 81 -4.58 -3.55 -9.26
N THR A 82 -4.33 -2.28 -9.55
CA THR A 82 -3.10 -1.55 -9.21
C THR A 82 -3.43 -0.14 -8.73
N MET A 83 -2.60 0.42 -7.85
CA MET A 83 -2.72 1.82 -7.42
C MET A 83 -1.42 2.59 -7.71
N GLY A 84 -1.55 3.82 -8.21
CA GLY A 84 -0.41 4.68 -8.46
C GLY A 84 0.27 5.11 -7.16
N VAL A 85 1.60 5.16 -7.17
CA VAL A 85 2.39 5.65 -6.04
C VAL A 85 3.56 6.52 -6.52
N ALA A 86 3.83 7.60 -5.79
CA ALA A 86 4.92 8.51 -6.08
C ALA A 86 5.82 8.75 -4.86
N ASN A 87 7.11 8.91 -5.11
CA ASN A 87 8.08 9.37 -4.12
C ASN A 87 8.61 10.73 -4.56
N CYS A 88 8.66 11.69 -3.65
CA CYS A 88 9.21 13.02 -3.87
C CYS A 88 10.68 13.08 -3.46
N TYR A 89 11.52 13.60 -4.35
CA TYR A 89 12.95 13.79 -4.12
C TYR A 89 13.34 15.24 -4.33
N LEU A 90 14.21 15.75 -3.46
CA LEU A 90 14.94 16.99 -3.67
C LEU A 90 16.29 16.65 -4.28
N CYS A 91 16.48 17.05 -5.54
CA CYS A 91 17.68 16.78 -6.32
C CYS A 91 18.49 18.05 -6.50
N LYS A 92 19.80 17.98 -6.26
CA LYS A 92 20.74 19.05 -6.62
C LYS A 92 21.73 18.56 -7.63
N THR A 93 21.71 19.12 -8.83
CA THR A 93 22.73 18.92 -9.84
C THR A 93 23.90 19.85 -9.53
N LYS A 94 25.09 19.29 -9.35
CA LYS A 94 26.33 20.06 -9.48
C LYS A 94 26.81 19.92 -10.92
N LYS A 95 26.87 21.05 -11.63
CA LYS A 95 27.62 21.14 -12.88
C LYS A 95 29.09 21.31 -12.50
N GLU A 96 29.90 20.26 -12.66
CA GLU A 96 31.35 20.38 -12.62
C GLU A 96 31.88 20.36 -14.05
N GLY A 97 32.80 21.27 -14.37
CA GLY A 97 33.35 21.43 -15.71
C GLY A 97 34.03 20.15 -16.19
N GLY A 98 33.63 19.65 -17.36
CA GLY A 98 34.29 18.53 -18.02
C GLY A 98 35.52 18.99 -18.80
N PHE A 99 36.43 18.04 -19.05
CA PHE A 99 37.57 18.22 -19.93
C PHE A 99 37.09 18.65 -21.33
N ALA A 100 37.65 19.74 -21.87
CA ALA A 100 37.29 20.32 -23.18
C ALA A 100 35.84 20.86 -23.33
N SER A 101 35.35 21.63 -22.35
CA SER A 101 34.12 22.44 -22.47
C SER A 101 32.80 21.68 -22.63
N ARG A 102 32.82 20.34 -22.54
CA ARG A 102 31.59 19.55 -22.39
C ARG A 102 31.20 19.55 -20.91
N GLN A 103 30.11 20.21 -20.56
CA GLN A 103 29.54 20.10 -19.22
C GLN A 103 29.10 18.64 -19.01
N VAL A 104 29.71 17.95 -18.05
CA VAL A 104 29.26 16.62 -17.64
C VAL A 104 28.61 16.79 -16.28
N GLU A 105 27.33 16.44 -16.15
CA GLU A 105 26.64 16.41 -14.86
C GLU A 105 27.16 15.21 -14.05
N ILE A 106 28.15 15.42 -13.17
CA ILE A 106 28.85 14.28 -12.54
C ILE A 106 28.32 13.93 -11.14
N LYS A 107 27.61 14.81 -10.41
CA LYS A 107 27.04 14.43 -9.09
C LYS A 107 25.69 15.07 -8.82
N SER A 108 24.61 14.30 -9.01
CA SER A 108 23.29 14.64 -8.48
C SER A 108 23.13 14.04 -7.09
N SER A 109 23.23 14.86 -6.03
CA SER A 109 22.77 14.40 -4.71
C SER A 109 21.26 14.49 -4.69
N ALA A 110 20.59 13.37 -4.41
CA ALA A 110 19.14 13.31 -4.29
C ALA A 110 18.77 12.78 -2.91
N VAL A 111 17.84 13.46 -2.25
CA VAL A 111 17.29 13.02 -0.96
C VAL A 111 15.80 12.84 -1.13
N LYS A 112 15.28 11.72 -0.64
CA LYS A 112 13.84 11.47 -0.59
C LYS A 112 13.24 12.32 0.53
N VAL A 113 12.27 13.16 0.20
CA VAL A 113 11.64 14.08 1.14
C VAL A 113 10.31 13.52 1.62
N ILE A 114 9.51 12.97 0.69
CA ILE A 114 8.24 12.30 1.00
C ILE A 114 8.19 11.00 0.22
N SER A 115 7.67 9.95 0.84
CA SER A 115 7.53 8.64 0.23
C SER A 115 6.09 8.18 0.12
N ARG A 116 5.85 7.27 -0.83
CA ARG A 116 4.64 6.45 -0.97
C ARG A 116 3.34 7.22 -1.23
N MET A 117 3.42 8.41 -1.83
CA MET A 117 2.27 9.27 -2.11
C MET A 117 1.27 8.53 -2.99
N THR A 118 0.02 8.44 -2.55
CA THR A 118 -1.07 7.78 -3.29
C THR A 118 -2.30 8.68 -3.31
N ASP A 119 -3.26 8.37 -4.17
CA ASP A 119 -4.56 9.04 -4.20
C ASP A 119 -5.54 8.51 -3.13
N PHE A 120 -5.09 7.58 -2.28
CA PHE A 120 -5.86 7.10 -1.14
C PHE A 120 -5.63 8.02 0.05
N LEU A 121 -6.65 8.81 0.39
CA LEU A 121 -6.64 9.74 1.51
C LEU A 121 -7.74 9.37 2.51
N PRO A 122 -7.42 9.17 3.80
CA PRO A 122 -8.41 9.00 4.84
C PRO A 122 -9.19 10.29 5.08
N GLU A 123 -10.38 10.18 5.70
CA GLU A 123 -11.26 11.33 5.95
C GLU A 123 -10.62 12.42 6.82
N ASP A 124 -9.69 12.05 7.70
CA ASP A 124 -8.95 12.98 8.56
C ASP A 124 -7.78 13.68 7.85
N GLY A 125 -7.45 13.28 6.62
CA GLY A 125 -6.34 13.81 5.85
C GLY A 125 -4.96 13.44 6.40
N ASP A 126 -4.86 12.55 7.39
CA ASP A 126 -3.57 12.18 7.98
C ASP A 126 -2.84 11.15 7.11
N TYR A 127 -2.01 11.70 6.23
CA TYR A 127 -1.24 10.90 5.31
C TYR A 127 -0.13 10.05 5.96
N ALA A 128 0.35 10.41 7.16
CA ALA A 128 1.35 9.59 7.85
C ALA A 128 0.78 8.20 8.18
N ARG A 129 -0.53 8.13 8.48
CA ARG A 129 -1.24 6.86 8.69
C ARG A 129 -1.32 6.01 7.41
N VAL A 130 -1.47 6.63 6.25
CA VAL A 130 -1.44 5.93 4.96
C VAL A 130 -0.05 5.37 4.67
N GLN A 131 1.01 6.13 4.97
CA GLN A 131 2.38 5.63 4.82
C GLN A 131 2.64 4.43 5.74
N ALA A 132 2.19 4.51 7.00
CA ALA A 132 2.29 3.41 7.96
C ALA A 132 1.49 2.17 7.52
N THR A 133 0.29 2.38 6.97
CA THR A 133 -0.55 1.33 6.35
C THR A 133 0.23 0.61 5.24
N ILE A 134 0.79 1.37 4.28
CA ILE A 134 1.56 0.78 3.18
C ILE A 134 2.80 0.04 3.71
N ASP A 135 3.50 0.57 4.70
CA ASP A 135 4.63 -0.10 5.36
C ASP A 135 4.22 -1.42 6.03
N ASN A 136 3.09 -1.41 6.76
CA ASN A 136 2.56 -2.59 7.42
C ASN A 136 2.18 -3.67 6.40
N LEU A 137 1.47 -3.31 5.33
CA LEU A 137 1.03 -4.24 4.29
C LEU A 137 2.22 -4.81 3.48
N ILE A 138 3.29 -4.04 3.25
CA ILE A 138 4.55 -4.54 2.68
C ILE A 138 5.22 -5.52 3.64
N ARG A 139 5.31 -5.18 4.93
CA ARG A 139 5.91 -6.06 5.96
C ARG A 139 5.17 -7.39 6.07
N LEU A 140 3.84 -7.36 5.99
CA LEU A 140 2.98 -8.55 5.97
C LEU A 140 2.99 -9.29 4.63
N GLN A 141 3.73 -8.77 3.63
CA GLN A 141 3.84 -9.32 2.28
C GLN A 141 2.47 -9.46 1.58
N LEU A 142 1.52 -8.58 1.90
CA LEU A 142 0.21 -8.53 1.25
C LEU A 142 0.24 -7.67 -0.02
N ILE A 143 1.07 -6.64 -0.03
CA ILE A 143 1.29 -5.79 -1.20
C ILE A 143 2.78 -5.70 -1.54
N GLU A 144 3.05 -5.30 -2.77
CA GLU A 144 4.37 -4.95 -3.25
C GLU A 144 4.34 -3.59 -3.97
N VAL A 145 5.48 -2.91 -3.99
CA VAL A 145 5.63 -1.59 -4.60
C VAL A 145 6.74 -1.62 -5.63
N HIS A 146 6.37 -1.40 -6.89
CA HIS A 146 7.30 -1.36 -8.02
C HIS A 146 7.49 0.08 -8.46
N MET A 147 8.65 0.65 -8.11
CA MET A 147 9.03 2.00 -8.54
C MET A 147 9.75 1.94 -9.89
N ARG A 148 9.46 2.91 -10.76
CA ARG A 148 10.28 3.16 -11.95
C ARG A 148 11.66 3.64 -11.53
N SER A 149 12.69 3.20 -12.26
CA SER A 149 14.07 3.58 -11.98
C SER A 149 14.35 5.06 -12.26
N GLU A 150 13.60 5.64 -13.18
CA GLU A 150 13.74 7.02 -13.61
C GLU A 150 13.06 7.99 -12.63
N ARG A 151 13.61 9.21 -12.56
CA ARG A 151 13.05 10.31 -11.79
C ARG A 151 12.73 11.43 -12.76
N GLU A 152 11.47 11.77 -12.84
CA GLU A 152 10.93 12.72 -13.80
C GLU A 152 10.68 14.06 -13.11
N GLU A 153 10.90 15.14 -13.85
CA GLU A 153 10.39 16.45 -13.44
C GLU A 153 8.87 16.47 -13.64
N LEU A 154 8.16 17.31 -12.87
CA LEU A 154 6.68 17.36 -12.92
C LEU A 154 6.15 17.59 -14.34
N THR A 155 6.81 18.44 -15.11
CA THR A 155 6.45 18.76 -16.50
C THR A 155 6.63 17.60 -17.48
N GLN A 156 7.34 16.54 -17.09
CA GLN A 156 7.62 15.37 -17.92
C GLN A 156 6.64 14.21 -17.64
N ILE A 157 5.84 14.31 -16.58
CA ILE A 157 4.90 13.26 -16.19
C ILE A 157 3.66 13.36 -17.08
N GLN A 158 3.53 12.45 -18.04
CA GLN A 158 2.42 12.42 -19.01
C GLN A 158 1.14 11.72 -18.49
N SER A 159 1.04 11.44 -17.19
CA SER A 159 -0.02 10.60 -16.63
C SER A 159 -0.79 11.33 -15.53
N ASP A 160 -2.06 11.60 -15.80
CA ASP A 160 -3.01 12.29 -14.93
C ASP A 160 -3.04 11.71 -13.50
N VAL A 161 -2.87 10.40 -13.34
CA VAL A 161 -2.83 9.73 -12.02
C VAL A 161 -1.75 10.34 -11.12
N TYR A 162 -0.53 10.54 -11.62
CA TYR A 162 0.58 11.02 -10.80
C TYR A 162 0.56 12.54 -10.63
N GLU A 163 0.01 13.26 -11.60
CA GLU A 163 -0.28 14.68 -11.46
C GLU A 163 -1.31 14.91 -10.36
N ASN A 164 -2.40 14.15 -10.34
CA ASN A 164 -3.41 14.21 -9.29
C ASN A 164 -2.83 13.89 -7.91
N ILE A 165 -1.99 12.84 -7.82
CA ILE A 165 -1.26 12.55 -6.58
C ILE A 165 -0.42 13.75 -6.17
N TYR A 166 0.39 14.32 -7.07
CA TYR A 166 1.20 15.48 -6.74
C TYR A 166 0.36 16.65 -6.21
N MET A 167 -0.75 16.98 -6.87
CA MET A 167 -1.64 18.06 -6.47
C MET A 167 -2.22 17.85 -5.06
N LEU A 168 -2.56 16.61 -4.68
CA LEU A 168 -3.00 16.28 -3.31
C LEU A 168 -1.90 16.54 -2.27
N PHE A 169 -0.62 16.42 -2.65
CA PHE A 169 0.52 16.57 -1.75
C PHE A 169 1.25 17.91 -1.86
N GLU A 170 0.87 18.80 -2.78
CA GLU A 170 1.64 19.99 -3.11
C GLU A 170 1.98 20.83 -1.87
N GLN A 171 1.00 21.09 -1.01
CA GLN A 171 1.21 21.86 0.22
C GLN A 171 2.17 21.17 1.19
N VAL A 172 2.02 19.85 1.37
CA VAL A 172 2.89 19.04 2.24
C VAL A 172 4.31 18.98 1.68
N ILE A 173 4.46 18.81 0.36
CA ILE A 173 5.73 18.80 -0.34
C ILE A 173 6.44 20.14 -0.14
N ASN A 174 5.77 21.25 -0.43
CA ASN A 174 6.36 22.59 -0.34
C ASN A 174 6.84 22.89 1.08
N LYS A 175 5.99 22.66 2.08
CA LYS A 175 6.35 22.83 3.50
C LYS A 175 7.55 21.95 3.89
N THR A 176 7.51 20.66 3.56
CA THR A 176 8.59 19.73 3.92
C THR A 176 9.90 20.10 3.23
N VAL A 177 9.84 20.56 1.97
CA VAL A 177 11.03 21.00 1.22
C VAL A 177 11.61 22.29 1.81
N GLU A 178 10.78 23.24 2.23
CA GLU A 178 11.22 24.46 2.92
C GLU A 178 11.95 24.14 4.22
N GLU A 179 11.30 23.39 5.12
CA GLU A 179 11.90 22.93 6.39
C GLU A 179 13.22 22.17 6.16
N PHE A 180 13.26 21.31 5.14
CA PHE A 180 14.47 20.56 4.79
C PHE A 180 15.60 21.47 4.27
N ARG A 181 15.27 22.51 3.48
CA ARG A 181 16.25 23.47 2.95
C ARG A 181 16.82 24.35 4.05
N GLU A 182 16.02 24.77 5.02
CA GLU A 182 16.48 25.50 6.20
C GLU A 182 17.49 24.67 7.00
N ARG A 183 17.18 23.39 7.23
CA ARG A 183 18.08 22.48 7.96
C ARG A 183 19.33 22.10 7.17
N PHE A 184 19.22 22.03 5.84
CA PHE A 184 20.32 21.63 4.96
C PHE A 184 20.54 22.65 3.84
N PRO A 185 21.24 23.77 4.13
CA PRO A 185 21.43 24.86 3.18
C PRO A 185 22.04 24.42 1.84
N LYS A 186 22.83 23.33 1.83
CA LYS A 186 23.41 22.75 0.62
C LYS A 186 22.37 22.38 -0.45
N TYR A 187 21.10 22.18 -0.12
CA TYR A 187 20.02 21.89 -1.08
C TYR A 187 19.21 23.12 -1.53
N HIS A 188 19.63 24.34 -1.15
CA HIS A 188 19.10 25.54 -1.78
C HIS A 188 19.34 25.49 -3.30
N GLY A 189 18.29 25.85 -4.05
CA GLY A 189 18.25 25.74 -5.52
C GLY A 189 18.06 24.32 -6.06
N GLY A 190 17.83 23.31 -5.20
CA GLY A 190 17.51 21.95 -5.64
C GLY A 190 16.12 21.87 -6.29
N GLN A 191 15.97 21.03 -7.31
CA GLN A 191 14.73 20.78 -8.02
C GLN A 191 13.96 19.61 -7.41
N ILE A 192 12.63 19.72 -7.38
CA ILE A 192 11.74 18.62 -6.99
C ILE A 192 11.63 17.67 -8.18
N ARG A 193 11.83 16.38 -7.93
CA ARG A 193 11.61 15.31 -8.92
C ARG A 193 10.79 14.20 -8.30
N LEU A 194 9.95 13.57 -9.10
CA LEU A 194 9.14 12.44 -8.68
C LEU A 194 9.72 11.14 -9.24
N SER A 195 9.69 10.09 -8.43
CA SER A 195 9.81 8.71 -8.91
C SER A 195 8.42 8.11 -8.79
N THR A 196 7.86 7.66 -9.91
CA THR A 196 6.52 7.10 -10.02
C THR A 196 6.57 5.57 -10.02
N GLY A 197 5.48 4.92 -9.65
CA GLY A 197 5.41 3.48 -9.51
C GLY A 197 4.00 2.99 -9.25
N ASN A 198 3.86 1.68 -9.06
CA ASN A 198 2.57 1.05 -8.78
C ASN A 198 2.64 0.17 -7.53
N ILE A 199 1.51 0.14 -6.81
CA ILE A 199 1.23 -0.77 -5.71
C ILE A 199 0.36 -1.91 -6.26
N MET A 200 0.72 -3.14 -5.94
CA MET A 200 0.03 -4.34 -6.42
C MET A 200 -0.13 -5.35 -5.29
N LEU A 201 -1.11 -6.24 -5.41
CA LEU A 201 -1.26 -7.37 -4.49
C LEU A 201 -0.21 -8.43 -4.81
N THR A 202 0.41 -8.99 -3.77
CA THR A 202 1.21 -10.20 -3.92
C THR A 202 0.31 -11.42 -4.14
N ALA A 203 0.89 -12.59 -4.43
CA ALA A 203 0.15 -13.85 -4.44
C ALA A 203 -0.48 -14.18 -3.07
N LEU A 204 0.24 -13.86 -1.97
CA LEU A 204 -0.28 -14.04 -0.61
C LEU A 204 -1.42 -13.06 -0.33
N GLY A 205 -1.27 -11.79 -0.68
CA GLY A 205 -2.30 -10.75 -0.52
C GLY A 205 -3.57 -11.06 -1.31
N SER A 206 -3.42 -11.52 -2.55
CA SER A 206 -4.55 -11.95 -3.39
C SER A 206 -5.33 -13.11 -2.76
N ARG A 207 -4.63 -14.09 -2.17
CA ARG A 207 -5.28 -15.19 -1.43
C ARG A 207 -5.93 -14.68 -0.14
N PHE A 208 -5.26 -13.81 0.60
CA PHE A 208 -5.76 -13.23 1.84
C PHE A 208 -7.08 -12.50 1.60
N ILE A 209 -7.14 -11.59 0.62
CA ILE A 209 -8.35 -10.83 0.30
C ILE A 209 -9.52 -11.77 -0.04
N ARG A 210 -9.30 -12.78 -0.90
CA ARG A 210 -10.37 -13.75 -1.28
C ARG A 210 -10.96 -14.53 -0.10
N ILE A 211 -10.23 -14.66 0.99
CA ILE A 211 -10.60 -15.48 2.15
C ILE A 211 -11.09 -14.62 3.30
N CYS A 212 -10.34 -13.59 3.67
CA CYS A 212 -10.61 -12.76 4.85
C CYS A 212 -11.43 -11.51 4.52
N LEU A 213 -11.42 -11.05 3.26
CA LEU A 213 -12.12 -9.84 2.78
C LEU A 213 -12.93 -10.12 1.48
N PRO A 214 -13.83 -11.12 1.51
CA PRO A 214 -14.64 -11.51 0.35
C PRO A 214 -15.59 -10.41 -0.14
#